data_AF-A0A0X3X7Z1-F1
#
_entry.id   AF-A0A0X3X7Z1-F1
#
_cell.length_a   1.000
_cell.length_b   1.000
_cell.length_c   1.000
_cell.angle_alpha   90.00
_cell.angle_beta   90.00
_cell.angle_gamma   90.00
#
_symmetry.space_group_name_H-M   'P 1'
#
loop_
_entity.id
_entity.type
_entity.pdbx_description
1 polymer ?
#
loop_
_entity_poly.entity_id
_entity_poly.type
_entity_poly.pdbx_seq_one_letter_code
_entity_poly.pdbx_strand_id
1 'polypeptide(L)' 'MAGEHGGGDIGSTSVPGDLMAEYYRQWASAGLIISECTYPDHGAQGWVGVPGIGTDEEAAGCQG' A
#
# COMPACT_ATOMS: atom_id res chain seq x y z
N MET A 1 24.19 -2.89 14.06
CA MET A 1 23.81 -1.81 13.13
C MET A 1 22.44 -2.13 12.57
N ALA A 2 21.39 -1.92 13.37
CA ALA A 2 20.00 -1.99 12.93
C ALA A 2 19.42 -0.62 13.26
N GLY A 3 19.64 0.33 12.34
CA GLY A 3 19.10 1.67 12.45
C GLY A 3 17.66 1.63 12.00
N GLU A 4 16.75 1.71 12.97
CA GLU A 4 15.48 2.43 12.88
C GLU A 4 14.98 2.79 11.47
N HIS A 5 14.17 1.90 10.88
CA HIS A 5 13.18 2.27 9.86
C HIS A 5 12.09 3.11 10.54
N GLY A 6 12.44 4.33 10.96
CA GLY A 6 11.48 5.34 11.36
C GLY A 6 10.74 5.82 10.12
N GLY A 7 9.58 5.22 9.85
CA GLY A 7 8.63 5.69 8.83
C GLY A 7 8.30 7.16 9.10
N GLY A 8 8.73 8.03 8.19
CA GLY A 8 8.55 9.47 8.24
C GLY A 8 7.69 9.92 7.07
N ASP A 9 6.38 9.95 7.34
CA ASP A 9 5.25 10.20 6.46
C ASP A 9 5.37 11.43 5.53
N ILE A 10 5.13 11.23 4.23
CA ILE A 10 4.53 12.26 3.37
C ILE A 10 3.01 12.13 3.47
N GLY A 11 2.40 12.64 4.54
CA GLY A 11 0.96 12.62 4.84
C GLY A 11 0.14 11.36 4.44
N SER A 12 -0.47 10.68 5.39
CA SER A 12 -1.40 9.54 5.20
C SER A 12 -0.73 8.17 4.96
N THR A 13 -1.29 7.16 5.62
CA THR A 13 -0.77 5.79 5.67
C THR A 13 -0.64 5.15 4.28
N SER A 14 0.46 4.43 4.08
CA SER A 14 0.71 3.60 2.90
C SER A 14 0.23 2.15 3.05
N VAL A 15 -0.35 1.81 4.20
CA VAL A 15 -0.98 0.51 4.44
C VAL A 15 -2.41 0.54 3.85
N PRO A 16 -2.74 -0.33 2.88
CA PRO A 16 -4.11 -0.46 2.40
C PRO A 16 -5.08 -0.79 3.53
N GLY A 17 -6.26 -0.17 3.53
CA GLY A 17 -7.30 -0.38 4.54
C GLY A 17 -8.68 -0.69 3.94
N ASP A 18 -9.69 -0.80 4.81
CA ASP A 18 -11.04 -1.29 4.46
C ASP A 18 -11.70 -0.59 3.26
N LEU A 19 -11.44 0.72 3.09
CA LEU A 19 -11.98 1.48 1.96
C LEU A 19 -11.39 1.03 0.62
N MET A 20 -10.09 0.73 0.56
CA MET A 20 -9.43 0.20 -0.65
C MET A 20 -9.95 -1.20 -0.97
N ALA A 21 -10.11 -2.03 0.05
CA ALA A 21 -10.68 -3.37 -0.11
C ALA A 21 -12.12 -3.28 -0.65
N GLU A 22 -12.94 -2.37 -0.13
CA GLU A 22 -14.29 -2.13 -0.64
C GLU A 22 -14.30 -1.63 -2.08
N TYR A 23 -13.41 -0.69 -2.39
CA TYR A 23 -13.23 -0.19 -3.76
C TYR A 23 -12.94 -1.35 -4.73
N TYR A 24 -12.01 -2.26 -4.42
CA TYR A 24 -11.71 -3.38 -5.30
C TYR A 24 -12.78 -4.46 -5.33
N ARG A 25 -13.52 -4.69 -4.23
CA ARG A 25 -14.66 -5.62 -4.20
C ARG A 25 -15.74 -5.24 -5.20
N GLN A 26 -15.98 -3.94 -5.41
CA GLN A 26 -16.94 -3.45 -6.40
C GLN A 26 -16.55 -3.83 -7.84
N TRP A 27 -15.28 -4.15 -8.08
CA TRP A 27 -14.72 -4.45 -9.40
C TRP A 27 -14.40 -5.94 -9.59
N ALA A 28 -14.72 -6.80 -8.60
CA ALA A 28 -14.34 -8.22 -8.60
C ALA A 28 -14.89 -9.04 -9.77
N SER A 29 -15.84 -8.52 -10.54
CA SER A 29 -16.33 -9.14 -11.78
C SER A 29 -15.43 -8.90 -12.99
N ALA A 30 -14.45 -8.00 -12.91
CA ALA A 30 -13.43 -7.83 -13.94
C ALA A 30 -12.51 -9.05 -13.88
N GLY A 31 -12.46 -9.85 -14.95
CA GLY A 31 -11.68 -11.11 -14.97
C GLY A 31 -10.20 -10.96 -14.61
N LEU A 32 -9.66 -9.73 -14.67
CA LEU A 32 -8.40 -9.32 -14.06
C LEU A 32 -8.51 -7.86 -13.60
N ILE A 33 -8.04 -7.56 -12.39
CA ILE A 33 -7.83 -6.21 -11.87
C ILE A 33 -6.33 -5.94 -11.84
N ILE A 34 -5.92 -4.78 -12.36
CA ILE A 34 -4.58 -4.23 -12.15
C ILE A 34 -4.74 -3.11 -11.14
N SER A 35 -4.06 -3.22 -10.00
CA SER A 35 -4.14 -2.23 -8.93
C SER A 35 -3.44 -0.93 -9.29
N GLU A 36 -3.60 0.09 -8.45
CA GLU A 36 -2.78 1.29 -8.52
C GLU A 36 -1.27 1.01 -8.35
N CYS A 37 -0.45 2.02 -8.67
CA CYS A 37 0.98 1.97 -8.40
C CYS A 37 1.21 1.72 -6.91
N THR A 38 1.97 0.67 -6.60
CA THR A 38 2.38 0.29 -5.25
C THR A 38 3.91 0.30 -5.21
N TYR A 39 4.51 1.01 -4.26
CA TYR A 39 5.98 1.12 -4.21
C TYR A 39 6.61 -0.13 -3.55
N PRO A 40 7.76 -0.62 -4.04
CA PRO A 40 8.44 -1.80 -3.47
C PRO A 40 9.23 -1.48 -2.20
N ASP A 41 9.64 -0.23 -2.02
CA ASP A 41 10.37 0.26 -0.86
C ASP A 41 10.11 1.76 -0.68
N HIS A 42 10.36 2.29 0.53
CA HIS A 42 10.09 3.68 0.86
C HIS A 42 10.89 4.68 -0.01
N GLY A 43 12.05 4.30 -0.54
CA GLY A 43 12.83 5.15 -1.45
C GLY A 43 12.17 5.36 -2.81
N ALA A 44 11.22 4.50 -3.17
CA ALA A 44 10.44 4.58 -4.41
C ALA A 44 9.10 5.31 -4.25
N GLN A 45 8.77 5.83 -3.06
CA GLN A 45 7.52 6.54 -2.82
C GLN A 45 7.52 7.90 -3.52
N GLY A 46 6.68 8.05 -4.55
CA GLY A 46 6.61 9.26 -5.36
C GLY A 46 5.66 10.33 -4.83
N TRP A 47 4.62 9.95 -4.08
CA TRP A 47 3.64 10.87 -3.52
C TRP A 47 2.93 10.32 -2.27
N VAL A 48 2.30 11.26 -1.57
CA VAL A 48 1.48 11.12 -0.37
C VAL A 48 0.35 10.11 -0.61
N GLY A 49 0.19 9.14 0.28
CA GLY A 49 -0.91 8.16 0.24
C GLY A 49 -0.81 7.06 -0.84
N VAL A 50 0.34 6.91 -1.51
CA VAL A 50 0.59 5.72 -2.35
C VAL A 50 0.66 4.49 -1.46
N PRO A 51 -0.01 3.37 -1.83
CA PRO A 51 0.16 2.12 -1.11
C PRO A 51 1.59 1.58 -1.26
N GLY A 52 2.11 0.98 -0.19
CA GLY A 52 3.40 0.30 -0.18
C GLY A 52 3.24 -1.23 -0.22
N ILE A 53 4.35 -1.93 -0.47
CA ILE A 53 4.49 -3.39 -0.24
C ILE A 53 5.86 -3.74 0.37
N GLY A 54 6.58 -2.73 0.88
CA GLY A 54 7.97 -2.86 1.35
C GLY A 54 8.08 -3.34 2.80
N THR A 55 6.98 -3.37 3.55
CA THR A 55 6.91 -3.81 4.94
C THR A 55 5.85 -4.90 5.13
N ASP A 56 5.98 -5.67 6.22
CA ASP A 56 5.00 -6.72 6.56
C ASP A 56 3.60 -6.15 6.81
N GLU A 57 3.50 -4.95 7.37
CA GLU A 57 2.22 -4.29 7.64
C GLU A 57 1.52 -3.86 6.34
N GLU A 58 2.26 -3.24 5.43
CA GLU A 58 1.77 -2.89 4.09
C GLU A 58 1.32 -4.13 3.31
N ALA A 59 2.12 -5.21 3.34
CA ALA A 59 1.78 -6.47 2.68
C ALA A 59 0.55 -7.14 3.29
N ALA A 60 0.38 -7.08 4.61
CA ALA A 60 -0.81 -7.60 5.28
C ALA A 60 -2.08 -6.82 4.86
N GLY A 61 -1.98 -5.51 4.65
CA GLY A 61 -3.09 -4.69 4.15
C GLY A 61 -3.60 -5.12 2.76
N CYS A 62 -2.72 -5.65 1.89
CA CYS A 62 -3.10 -6.14 0.56
C CYS A 62 -3.80 -7.51 0.56
N GLN A 63 -3.82 -8.24 1.67
CA GLN A 63 -4.34 -9.61 1.75
C GLN A 63 -5.80 -9.69 2.23
N GLY A 64 -6.40 -8.55 2.61
CA GLY A 64 -7.75 -8.45 3.21
C GLY A 64 -8.88 -8.18 2.23
#